data_AF-A0A1Y5P5P3-F1
#
_entry.id   AF-A0A1Y5P5P3-F1
#
_cell.length_a   1.000
_cell.length_b   1.000
_cell.length_c   1.000
_cell.angle_alpha   90.00
_cell.angle_beta   90.00
_cell.angle_gamma   90.00
#
_symmetry.space_group_name_H-M   'P 1'
#
loop_
_entity.id
_entity.type
_entity.pdbx_description
1 polymer ?
#
loop_
_entity_poly.entity_id
_entity_poly.type
_entity_poly.pdbx_seq_one_letter_code
_entity_poly.pdbx_strand_id
1 'polypeptide(L)'
;MTTPTDGQQNYASGWYPDVNAPGTERWYDGTAWTQQTRPVAGPAAAPIAAAAPAAAAHAPAVAEEPGVKRPWYKRKGIVIPVGILAGIIVISSIGSALGGGNRNVTPAADDKETSVSEVQETDEAPEPEPEPVMVAVPADLVGMTAAEAAAALEAAGLEAAFDGDAAWKVLSIDASGAEVEEGTKVTLTLDEPPALTLAQENVIEEAQQYVDVMAFSRQGLFDQLTSEYGGEYEDKDAEFALVYLEDNKLVNWKKEAVEAAEQYLDTMSFSRDSLYDQLTSEYGGQFTKKQAEHALKAVGY
;
A
#
# COMPACT_ATOMS: atom_id res chain seq x y z
N MET A 1 39.99 16.76 -26.72
CA MET A 1 39.08 16.06 -27.64
C MET A 1 38.27 15.06 -26.82
N THR A 2 37.01 15.42 -26.60
CA THR A 2 35.84 14.62 -26.16
C THR A 2 36.03 13.40 -25.25
N THR A 3 35.51 13.51 -24.02
CA THR A 3 35.12 12.42 -23.11
C THR A 3 34.14 11.44 -23.78
N PRO A 4 34.25 10.12 -23.55
CA PRO A 4 33.19 9.17 -23.86
C PRO A 4 32.16 9.15 -22.72
N THR A 5 30.96 9.56 -23.10
CA THR A 5 29.64 9.49 -22.46
C THR A 5 29.26 8.07 -22.00
N ASP A 6 28.85 7.97 -20.73
CA ASP A 6 27.62 7.33 -20.22
C ASP A 6 27.29 5.85 -20.55
N GLY A 7 27.20 5.04 -19.48
CA GLY A 7 26.02 4.20 -19.22
C GLY A 7 25.66 3.00 -20.11
N GLN A 8 26.47 2.57 -21.09
CA GLN A 8 26.09 1.41 -21.91
C GLN A 8 26.20 0.09 -21.14
N GLN A 9 25.06 -0.46 -20.74
CA GLN A 9 24.88 -1.86 -20.35
C GLN A 9 25.38 -2.76 -21.51
N ASN A 10 26.45 -3.52 -21.29
CA ASN A 10 26.98 -4.47 -22.27
C ASN A 10 26.08 -5.71 -22.34
N TYR A 11 25.06 -5.69 -23.17
CA TYR A 11 24.27 -6.87 -23.49
C TYR A 11 25.09 -7.81 -24.39
N ALA A 12 25.12 -9.10 -24.05
CA ALA A 12 25.65 -10.12 -24.96
C ALA A 12 24.73 -10.25 -26.19
N SER A 13 25.26 -10.72 -27.32
CA SER A 13 24.39 -10.99 -28.46
C SER A 13 23.41 -12.12 -28.14
N GLY A 14 22.12 -11.91 -28.38
CA GLY A 14 21.08 -12.83 -27.91
C GLY A 14 19.65 -12.33 -28.12
N TRP A 15 18.70 -13.19 -27.78
CA TRP A 15 17.26 -12.85 -27.76
C TRP A 15 16.89 -12.27 -26.40
N TYR A 16 16.17 -11.16 -26.41
CA TYR A 16 15.72 -10.47 -25.21
C TYR A 16 14.25 -10.06 -25.35
N PRO A 17 13.49 -9.96 -24.25
CA PRO A 17 12.09 -9.52 -24.29
C PRO A 17 11.94 -8.15 -24.95
N ASP A 18 11.00 -8.02 -25.90
CA ASP A 18 10.69 -6.73 -26.53
C ASP A 18 9.71 -5.94 -25.64
N VAL A 19 10.20 -4.84 -25.07
CA VAL A 19 9.42 -3.93 -24.23
C VAL A 19 8.25 -3.27 -24.97
N ASN A 20 8.28 -3.22 -26.30
CA ASN A 20 7.23 -2.63 -27.12
C ASN A 20 6.22 -3.66 -27.65
N ALA A 21 6.50 -4.96 -27.48
CA ALA A 21 5.68 -6.05 -27.99
C ALA A 21 5.66 -7.22 -26.98
N PRO A 22 4.81 -7.15 -25.93
CA PRO A 22 4.74 -8.20 -24.91
C PRO A 22 4.43 -9.58 -25.54
N GLY A 23 5.12 -10.61 -25.08
CA GLY A 23 5.06 -11.96 -25.65
C GLY A 23 5.99 -12.20 -26.85
N THR A 24 6.85 -11.23 -27.19
CA THR A 24 7.82 -11.33 -28.29
C THR A 24 9.24 -11.05 -27.77
N GLU A 25 10.23 -11.75 -28.31
CA GLU A 25 11.66 -11.46 -28.10
C GLU A 25 12.25 -10.82 -29.35
N ARG A 26 13.19 -9.90 -29.15
CA ARG A 26 13.94 -9.20 -30.19
C ARG A 26 15.42 -9.55 -30.11
N TRP A 27 16.08 -9.68 -31.26
CA TRP A 27 17.50 -10.03 -31.32
C TRP A 27 18.41 -8.80 -31.18
N TYR A 28 19.38 -8.88 -30.26
CA TYR A 28 20.47 -7.93 -30.08
C TYR A 28 21.77 -8.52 -30.66
N ASP A 29 22.46 -7.80 -31.54
CA ASP A 29 23.66 -8.29 -32.23
C ASP A 29 24.98 -8.03 -31.50
N GLY A 30 24.92 -7.41 -30.32
CA GLY A 30 26.08 -6.98 -29.54
C GLY A 30 26.40 -5.49 -29.68
N THR A 31 25.85 -4.82 -30.69
CA THR A 31 26.04 -3.38 -30.96
C THR A 31 24.73 -2.62 -31.18
N ALA A 32 23.68 -3.29 -31.67
CA ALA A 32 22.36 -2.72 -31.88
C ALA A 32 21.25 -3.79 -31.84
N TRP A 33 20.02 -3.33 -31.61
CA TRP A 33 18.82 -4.14 -31.77
C TRP A 33 18.49 -4.31 -33.25
N THR A 34 18.27 -5.54 -33.69
CA THR A 34 17.88 -5.83 -35.07
C THR A 34 16.36 -5.82 -35.23
N GLN A 35 15.85 -5.88 -36.46
CA GLN A 35 14.40 -5.99 -36.74
C GLN A 35 13.86 -7.43 -36.59
N GLN A 36 14.71 -8.40 -36.22
CA GLN A 36 14.27 -9.78 -36.04
C GLN A 36 13.54 -9.94 -34.71
N THR A 37 12.29 -10.40 -34.80
CA THR A 37 11.44 -10.72 -33.66
C THR A 37 10.98 -12.17 -33.74
N ARG A 38 10.79 -12.81 -32.58
CA ARG A 38 10.17 -14.14 -32.47
C ARG A 38 9.18 -14.18 -31.32
N PRO A 39 8.06 -14.90 -31.43
CA PRO A 39 7.19 -15.13 -30.30
C PRO A 39 7.96 -15.88 -29.20
N VAL A 40 7.73 -15.52 -27.94
CA VAL A 40 8.25 -16.26 -26.79
C VAL A 40 7.65 -17.66 -26.86
N ALA A 41 8.47 -18.67 -27.15
CA ALA A 41 8.01 -20.05 -27.21
C ALA A 41 7.68 -20.53 -25.79
N GLY A 42 6.38 -20.62 -25.46
CA GLY A 42 5.93 -21.47 -24.37
C GLY A 42 6.41 -22.92 -24.60
N PRO A 43 6.52 -23.74 -23.54
CA PRO A 43 7.00 -25.12 -23.69
C PRO A 43 6.13 -25.86 -24.72
N ALA A 44 6.81 -26.42 -25.74
CA ALA A 44 6.17 -27.09 -26.86
C ALA A 44 5.27 -28.24 -26.38
N ALA A 45 3.97 -28.11 -26.66
CA ALA A 45 3.01 -29.21 -26.55
C ALA A 45 3.40 -30.31 -27.55
N ALA A 46 3.74 -31.49 -27.02
CA ALA A 46 3.92 -32.70 -27.82
C ALA A 46 2.58 -33.14 -28.45
N PRO A 47 2.59 -33.71 -29.67
CA PRO A 47 1.37 -34.02 -30.40
C PRO A 47 0.58 -35.16 -29.75
N ILE A 48 -0.74 -34.97 -29.76
CA ILE A 48 -1.78 -35.84 -29.21
C ILE A 48 -1.82 -37.13 -30.05
N ALA A 49 -1.47 -38.27 -29.46
CA ALA A 49 -1.67 -39.59 -30.04
C ALA A 49 -3.07 -40.11 -29.70
N ALA A 50 -3.75 -40.63 -30.73
CA ALA A 50 -5.14 -41.07 -30.72
C ALA A 50 -5.46 -42.18 -29.70
N ALA A 51 -6.65 -42.07 -29.11
CA ALA A 51 -7.24 -43.05 -28.20
C ALA A 51 -7.86 -44.25 -28.95
N ALA A 52 -7.67 -45.45 -28.41
CA ALA A 52 -8.47 -46.66 -28.62
C ALA A 52 -8.32 -47.61 -27.39
N PRO A 53 -9.28 -48.50 -27.08
CA PRO A 53 -9.95 -48.51 -25.78
C PRO A 53 -9.52 -49.59 -24.77
N ALA A 54 -10.10 -49.43 -23.57
CA ALA A 54 -9.96 -50.21 -22.35
C ALA A 54 -10.03 -51.75 -22.49
N ALA A 55 -9.17 -52.44 -21.72
CA ALA A 55 -9.40 -53.82 -21.30
C ALA A 55 -8.80 -54.06 -19.89
N ALA A 56 -9.59 -54.74 -19.08
CA ALA A 56 -9.43 -54.95 -17.65
C ALA A 56 -8.23 -55.83 -17.25
N ALA A 57 -7.79 -55.61 -16.02
CA ALA A 57 -6.72 -56.31 -15.33
C ALA A 57 -7.00 -57.81 -15.10
N HIS A 58 -5.93 -58.60 -15.21
CA HIS A 58 -5.75 -59.85 -14.45
C HIS A 58 -4.45 -59.71 -13.65
N ALA A 59 -4.55 -59.90 -12.33
CA ALA A 59 -3.44 -60.31 -11.45
C ALA A 59 -3.05 -61.79 -11.81
N PRO A 60 -1.92 -62.38 -11.36
CA PRO A 60 -1.15 -62.04 -10.13
C PRO A 60 0.38 -62.19 -10.24
N ALA A 61 1.10 -61.85 -9.15
CA ALA A 61 2.06 -62.72 -8.44
C ALA A 61 3.19 -61.92 -7.75
N VAL A 62 3.48 -62.38 -6.53
CA VAL A 62 4.36 -61.82 -5.52
C VAL A 62 5.81 -62.28 -5.73
N ALA A 63 6.78 -61.39 -5.56
CA ALA A 63 8.13 -61.70 -5.09
C ALA A 63 8.73 -60.48 -4.38
N GLU A 64 9.18 -60.68 -3.15
CA GLU A 64 9.75 -59.69 -2.22
C GLU A 64 11.24 -59.40 -2.51
N GLU A 65 11.65 -58.13 -2.41
CA GLU A 65 13.01 -57.73 -2.00
C GLU A 65 12.94 -56.46 -1.11
N PRO A 66 13.86 -56.27 -0.14
CA PRO A 66 13.64 -55.37 0.99
C PRO A 66 14.14 -53.94 0.77
N GLY A 67 13.40 -52.98 1.34
CA GLY A 67 13.99 -51.79 1.97
C GLY A 67 14.13 -50.51 1.15
N VAL A 68 13.02 -49.83 0.87
CA VAL A 68 13.01 -48.35 0.68
C VAL A 68 11.75 -47.79 1.36
N LYS A 69 11.92 -46.98 2.42
CA LYS A 69 10.81 -46.28 3.10
C LYS A 69 10.27 -45.19 2.16
N ARG A 70 9.06 -45.38 1.65
CA ARG A 70 8.33 -44.35 0.87
C ARG A 70 7.62 -43.38 1.83
N PRO A 71 7.63 -42.07 1.55
CA PRO A 71 6.96 -41.08 2.39
C PRO A 71 5.44 -41.26 2.31
N TRP A 72 4.80 -41.12 3.47
CA TRP A 72 3.42 -41.48 3.76
C TRP A 72 2.36 -40.55 3.14
N TYR A 73 2.76 -39.49 2.43
CA TYR A 73 1.88 -38.37 2.06
C TYR A 73 1.22 -38.44 0.67
N LYS A 74 1.16 -39.61 0.02
CA LYS A 74 0.26 -39.79 -1.16
C LYS A 74 -1.18 -40.12 -0.73
N ARG A 75 -1.79 -39.30 0.12
CA ARG A 75 -3.24 -39.34 0.35
C ARG A 75 -3.85 -37.95 0.21
N LYS A 76 -4.90 -37.88 -0.59
CA LYS A 76 -5.68 -36.69 -0.91
C LYS A 76 -6.61 -36.34 0.26
N GLY A 77 -6.66 -35.05 0.61
CA GLY A 77 -7.78 -34.37 1.25
C GLY A 77 -7.77 -34.33 2.78
N ILE A 78 -7.60 -33.13 3.36
CA ILE A 78 -8.24 -32.73 4.63
C ILE A 78 -8.73 -31.28 4.47
N VAL A 79 -10.05 -31.14 4.52
CA VAL A 79 -10.81 -29.90 4.64
C VAL A 79 -10.93 -29.60 6.13
N ILE A 80 -10.64 -28.38 6.58
CA ILE A 80 -11.01 -27.90 7.92
C ILE A 80 -11.98 -26.74 7.73
N PRO A 81 -13.24 -26.83 8.21
CA PRO A 81 -14.19 -25.73 8.12
C PRO A 81 -13.89 -24.69 9.22
N VAL A 82 -13.74 -23.43 8.81
CA VAL A 82 -13.69 -22.26 9.70
C VAL A 82 -15.10 -22.03 10.28
N GLY A 83 -15.22 -22.16 11.61
CA GLY A 83 -16.43 -21.88 12.36
C GLY A 83 -16.46 -20.43 12.84
N ILE A 84 -17.36 -19.65 12.26
CA ILE A 84 -17.82 -18.29 12.60
C ILE A 84 -18.10 -18.14 14.10
N LEU A 85 -17.77 -16.98 14.71
CA LEU A 85 -18.67 -16.33 15.68
C LEU A 85 -18.48 -14.80 15.71
N ALA A 86 -19.54 -14.13 15.26
CA ALA A 86 -19.75 -12.69 15.27
C ALA A 86 -20.38 -12.20 16.59
N GLY A 87 -20.28 -10.89 16.84
CA GLY A 87 -21.21 -10.10 17.68
C GLY A 87 -20.51 -9.24 18.75
N ILE A 88 -20.93 -8.02 19.10
CA ILE A 88 -22.15 -7.24 18.89
C ILE A 88 -21.85 -5.75 19.26
N ILE A 89 -22.41 -4.84 18.46
CA ILE A 89 -22.92 -3.45 18.68
C ILE A 89 -22.98 -2.93 20.14
N VAL A 90 -22.73 -1.63 20.39
CA VAL A 90 -23.69 -0.71 21.10
C VAL A 90 -23.28 0.77 21.00
N ILE A 91 -24.29 1.54 20.58
CA ILE A 91 -24.50 2.99 20.52
C ILE A 91 -24.35 3.68 21.88
N SER A 92 -23.83 4.91 21.92
CA SER A 92 -24.20 5.87 22.97
C SER A 92 -24.26 7.29 22.42
N SER A 93 -25.48 7.68 22.08
CA SER A 93 -25.97 9.05 22.02
C SER A 93 -26.34 9.52 23.43
N ILE A 94 -25.79 10.65 23.88
CA ILE A 94 -26.34 11.45 24.98
C ILE A 94 -26.29 12.91 24.57
N GLY A 95 -27.45 13.56 24.64
CA GLY A 95 -27.62 15.01 24.50
C GLY A 95 -28.11 15.65 25.80
N SER A 96 -28.12 16.99 25.78
CA SER A 96 -28.93 17.98 26.54
C SER A 96 -28.02 19.15 26.95
N ALA A 97 -28.17 20.37 26.42
CA ALA A 97 -29.27 21.35 26.52
C ALA A 97 -29.12 22.32 27.71
N LEU A 98 -29.72 23.51 27.52
CA LEU A 98 -29.83 24.73 28.36
C LEU A 98 -28.88 25.87 27.93
N GLY A 99 -29.35 27.06 27.53
CA GLY A 99 -30.71 27.58 27.46
C GLY A 99 -30.73 29.10 27.27
N GLY A 100 -31.87 29.60 26.75
CA GLY A 100 -32.34 31.00 26.78
C GLY A 100 -31.60 31.96 25.85
N GLY A 101 -32.19 32.54 24.80
CA GLY A 101 -33.51 33.17 24.67
C GLY A 101 -33.28 34.68 24.50
N ASN A 102 -33.99 35.45 23.68
CA ASN A 102 -35.14 35.24 22.82
C ASN A 102 -35.45 36.62 22.18
N ARG A 103 -35.49 36.70 20.83
CA ARG A 103 -36.32 37.63 20.00
C ARG A 103 -36.01 39.15 20.15
N ASN A 104 -36.17 40.03 19.15
CA ASN A 104 -36.92 40.01 17.90
C ASN A 104 -36.57 41.26 17.05
N VAL A 105 -36.79 41.15 15.73
CA VAL A 105 -37.27 42.21 14.79
C VAL A 105 -36.23 43.13 14.11
N THR A 106 -35.99 42.81 12.83
CA THR A 106 -35.63 43.63 11.65
C THR A 106 -36.78 44.59 11.25
N PRO A 107 -36.72 45.46 10.20
CA PRO A 107 -35.60 46.02 9.42
C PRO A 107 -35.74 47.55 9.09
N ALA A 108 -34.68 48.09 8.48
CA ALA A 108 -34.64 49.06 7.36
C ALA A 108 -35.21 50.51 7.46
N ALA A 109 -34.30 51.42 7.04
CA ALA A 109 -34.46 52.48 6.03
C ALA A 109 -34.82 53.94 6.43
N ASP A 110 -34.05 54.82 5.79
CA ASP A 110 -34.31 56.18 5.29
C ASP A 110 -34.32 57.41 6.22
N ASP A 111 -33.16 58.09 6.18
CA ASP A 111 -32.93 59.41 5.52
C ASP A 111 -33.30 60.74 6.21
N LYS A 112 -32.36 61.69 6.04
CA LYS A 112 -32.41 63.18 6.21
C LYS A 112 -32.60 63.76 7.61
N GLU A 113 -31.98 64.87 8.03
CA GLU A 113 -31.19 65.94 7.39
C GLU A 113 -30.45 66.72 8.50
N THR A 114 -29.22 67.18 8.20
CA THR A 114 -28.64 68.51 8.48
C THR A 114 -28.69 69.11 9.91
N SER A 115 -27.52 69.34 10.54
CA SER A 115 -26.81 70.65 10.49
C SER A 115 -25.86 70.94 11.69
N VAL A 116 -24.56 70.86 11.41
CA VAL A 116 -23.49 71.87 11.63
C VAL A 116 -23.02 72.30 13.05
N SER A 117 -21.68 72.40 13.14
CA SER A 117 -20.77 73.03 14.13
C SER A 117 -20.19 72.02 15.14
N GLU A 118 -18.90 71.96 15.45
CA GLU A 118 -17.89 73.01 15.49
C GLU A 118 -16.48 72.37 15.52
N VAL A 119 -15.52 73.07 14.93
CA VAL A 119 -14.11 72.73 14.74
C VAL A 119 -13.34 72.37 16.01
N GLN A 120 -12.50 71.34 15.93
CA GLN A 120 -11.15 71.41 16.49
C GLN A 120 -10.18 70.52 15.70
N GLU A 121 -9.47 71.18 14.80
CA GLU A 121 -8.26 70.71 14.13
C GLU A 121 -7.19 70.52 15.22
N THR A 122 -6.95 69.27 15.57
CA THR A 122 -5.73 68.85 16.27
C THR A 122 -4.87 68.21 15.20
N ASP A 123 -3.84 68.94 14.82
CA ASP A 123 -2.80 68.57 13.86
C ASP A 123 -1.96 67.44 14.48
N GLU A 124 -2.47 66.21 14.37
CA GLU A 124 -1.73 64.99 14.71
C GLU A 124 -0.99 64.56 13.44
N ALA A 125 0.31 64.82 13.43
CA ALA A 125 1.23 64.40 12.39
C ALA A 125 1.04 62.90 12.13
N PRO A 126 0.98 62.45 10.86
CA PRO A 126 0.79 61.03 10.56
C PRO A 126 1.93 60.24 11.19
N GLU A 127 1.61 59.35 12.14
CA GLU A 127 2.52 58.27 12.53
C GLU A 127 2.92 57.55 11.24
N PRO A 128 4.22 57.25 11.03
CA PRO A 128 4.64 56.52 9.85
C PRO A 128 3.91 55.17 9.85
N GLU A 129 3.10 54.93 8.81
CA GLU A 129 2.51 53.61 8.59
C GLU A 129 3.64 52.58 8.63
N PRO A 130 3.51 51.48 9.41
CA PRO A 130 4.56 50.49 9.51
C PRO A 130 4.85 49.94 8.11
N GLU A 131 6.10 50.02 7.66
CA GLU A 131 6.50 49.45 6.37
C GLU A 131 6.18 47.94 6.35
N PRO A 132 5.60 47.41 5.27
CA PRO A 132 5.24 46.00 5.19
C PRO A 132 6.51 45.13 5.30
N VAL A 133 6.49 44.16 6.23
CA VAL A 133 7.58 43.20 6.37
C VAL A 133 7.48 42.20 5.23
N MET A 134 8.46 42.20 4.35
CA MET A 134 8.55 41.27 3.23
C MET A 134 9.28 39.99 3.67
N VAL A 135 8.71 38.83 3.39
CA VAL A 135 9.29 37.52 3.67
C VAL A 135 9.36 36.67 2.40
N ALA A 136 10.43 35.88 2.26
CA ALA A 136 10.62 35.01 1.10
C ALA A 136 9.82 33.71 1.23
N VAL A 137 9.09 33.34 0.18
CA VAL A 137 8.41 32.04 0.10
C VAL A 137 9.46 30.92 -0.09
N PRO A 138 9.54 29.93 0.81
CA PRO A 138 10.46 28.81 0.68
C PRO A 138 10.24 28.03 -0.63
N ALA A 139 11.31 27.75 -1.37
CA ALA A 139 11.23 27.08 -2.68
C ALA A 139 11.44 25.57 -2.61
N ASP A 140 11.89 25.05 -1.47
CA ASP A 140 12.33 23.68 -1.24
C ASP A 140 11.24 22.76 -0.65
N LEU A 141 9.96 23.16 -0.74
CA LEU A 141 8.85 22.39 -0.16
C LEU A 141 8.26 21.32 -1.12
N VAL A 142 8.67 21.32 -2.40
CA VAL A 142 8.18 20.34 -3.38
C VAL A 142 8.62 18.93 -2.99
N GLY A 143 7.66 18.01 -2.94
CA GLY A 143 7.86 16.61 -2.54
C GLY A 143 7.72 16.34 -1.04
N MET A 144 7.65 17.37 -0.20
CA MET A 144 7.28 17.24 1.22
C MET A 144 5.78 17.01 1.36
N THR A 145 5.33 16.54 2.53
CA THR A 145 3.89 16.50 2.84
C THR A 145 3.33 17.92 2.96
N ALA A 146 2.06 18.12 2.64
CA ALA A 146 1.40 19.41 2.80
C ALA A 146 1.43 19.89 4.25
N ALA A 147 1.38 18.98 5.23
CA ALA A 147 1.56 19.29 6.65
C ALA A 147 2.95 19.88 6.96
N GLU A 148 4.01 19.27 6.44
CA GLU A 148 5.38 19.76 6.62
C GLU A 148 5.61 21.09 5.90
N ALA A 149 5.10 21.21 4.67
CA ALA A 149 5.18 22.45 3.90
C ALA A 149 4.38 23.59 4.57
N ALA A 150 3.22 23.30 5.14
CA ALA A 150 2.43 24.28 5.89
C ALA A 150 3.16 24.77 7.13
N ALA A 151 3.79 23.86 7.89
CA ALA A 151 4.61 24.24 9.04
C ALA A 151 5.83 25.10 8.64
N ALA A 152 6.45 24.81 7.48
CA ALA A 152 7.55 25.61 6.95
C ALA A 152 7.11 27.02 6.53
N LEU A 153 5.92 27.15 5.92
CA LEU A 153 5.32 28.44 5.59
C LEU A 153 4.94 29.24 6.84
N GLU A 154 4.34 28.60 7.84
CA GLU A 154 4.00 29.24 9.12
C GLU A 154 5.27 29.74 9.83
N ALA A 155 6.36 28.96 9.82
CA ALA A 155 7.65 29.37 10.36
C ALA A 155 8.27 30.57 9.60
N ALA A 156 7.89 30.76 8.34
CA ALA A 156 8.24 31.93 7.53
C ALA A 156 7.21 33.08 7.67
N GLY A 157 6.24 33.00 8.57
CA GLY A 157 5.21 34.04 8.75
C GLY A 157 4.20 34.08 7.60
N LEU A 158 3.99 32.98 6.89
CA LEU A 158 3.06 32.86 5.76
C LEU A 158 1.92 31.91 6.10
N GLU A 159 0.76 32.11 5.47
CA GLU A 159 -0.38 31.20 5.63
C GLU A 159 -0.41 30.18 4.50
N ALA A 160 -0.48 28.89 4.81
CA ALA A 160 -0.62 27.84 3.80
C ALA A 160 -2.09 27.65 3.38
N ALA A 161 -2.31 27.46 2.08
CA ALA A 161 -3.61 27.11 1.51
C ALA A 161 -3.49 25.88 0.62
N PHE A 162 -4.28 24.85 0.88
CA PHE A 162 -4.33 23.66 0.03
C PHE A 162 -5.71 23.00 0.12
N ASP A 163 -6.07 22.28 -0.93
CA ASP A 163 -7.24 21.42 -0.99
C ASP A 163 -6.76 19.96 -1.07
N GLY A 164 -7.31 19.09 -0.22
CA GLY A 164 -6.87 17.70 -0.08
C GLY A 164 -6.27 17.35 1.29
N ASP A 165 -5.74 16.14 1.39
CA ASP A 165 -5.19 15.61 2.64
C ASP A 165 -3.80 16.22 2.95
N ALA A 166 -3.57 16.58 4.20
CA ALA A 166 -2.29 17.14 4.64
C ALA A 166 -1.11 16.17 4.49
N ALA A 167 -1.37 14.86 4.33
CA ALA A 167 -0.36 13.84 4.04
C ALA A 167 0.06 13.78 2.56
N TRP A 168 -0.71 14.40 1.65
CA TRP A 168 -0.36 14.41 0.22
C TRP A 168 0.87 15.28 -0.04
N LYS A 169 1.60 14.93 -1.11
CA LYS A 169 2.87 15.60 -1.45
C LYS A 169 2.62 16.92 -2.16
N VAL A 170 3.44 17.93 -1.90
CA VAL A 170 3.38 19.20 -2.64
C VAL A 170 4.00 19.01 -4.04
N LEU A 171 3.24 19.32 -5.09
CA LEU A 171 3.71 19.37 -6.49
C LEU A 171 4.27 20.74 -6.86
N SER A 172 3.58 21.79 -6.44
CA SER A 172 3.97 23.17 -6.74
C SER A 172 3.47 24.14 -5.68
N ILE A 173 4.17 25.27 -5.58
CA ILE A 173 3.95 26.33 -4.60
C ILE A 173 3.80 27.63 -5.39
N ASP A 174 2.72 28.37 -5.15
CA ASP A 174 2.57 29.70 -5.73
C ASP A 174 3.63 30.66 -5.19
N ALA A 175 4.11 31.57 -6.04
CA ALA A 175 5.12 32.57 -5.66
C ALA A 175 6.40 31.96 -5.05
N SER A 176 6.73 30.71 -5.38
CA SER A 176 7.94 30.02 -4.92
C SER A 176 9.20 30.88 -5.14
N GLY A 177 9.93 31.16 -4.06
CA GLY A 177 11.13 31.98 -4.07
C GLY A 177 10.92 33.49 -4.23
N ALA A 178 9.67 33.97 -4.27
CA ALA A 178 9.35 35.39 -4.31
C ALA A 178 9.27 35.99 -2.89
N GLU A 179 9.50 37.30 -2.79
CA GLU A 179 9.24 38.07 -1.57
C GLU A 179 7.77 38.52 -1.56
N VAL A 180 7.06 38.21 -0.48
CA VAL A 180 5.65 38.54 -0.27
C VAL A 180 5.46 39.17 1.11
N GLU A 181 4.36 39.87 1.33
CA GLU A 181 4.06 40.46 2.63
C GLU A 181 3.82 39.36 3.69
N GLU A 182 4.27 39.59 4.93
CA GLU A 182 3.98 38.70 6.05
C GLU A 182 2.46 38.48 6.20
N GLY A 183 2.06 37.25 6.48
CA GLY A 183 0.66 36.82 6.51
C GLY A 183 0.06 36.54 5.13
N THR A 184 0.82 36.69 4.04
CA THR A 184 0.34 36.32 2.70
C THR A 184 0.00 34.83 2.65
N LYS A 185 -1.15 34.54 2.04
CA LYS A 185 -1.64 33.19 1.79
C LYS A 185 -0.98 32.59 0.55
N VAL A 186 -0.23 31.52 0.73
CA VAL A 186 0.49 30.77 -0.32
C VAL A 186 -0.26 29.48 -0.63
N THR A 187 -0.65 29.31 -1.90
CA THR A 187 -1.34 28.10 -2.36
C THR A 187 -0.32 26.98 -2.65
N LEU A 188 -0.57 25.80 -2.10
CA LEU A 188 0.12 24.56 -2.43
C LEU A 188 -0.79 23.72 -3.34
N THR A 189 -0.26 23.29 -4.48
CA THR A 189 -0.89 22.27 -5.32
C THR A 189 -0.37 20.91 -4.87
N LEU A 190 -1.28 20.00 -4.51
CA LEU A 190 -0.93 18.69 -3.97
C LEU A 190 -1.04 17.59 -5.04
N ASP A 191 -0.24 16.54 -4.86
CA ASP A 191 -0.30 15.29 -5.62
C ASP A 191 -1.38 14.41 -4.99
N GLU A 192 -2.60 14.48 -5.53
CA GLU A 192 -3.66 13.57 -5.13
C GLU A 192 -3.31 12.15 -5.60
N PRO A 193 -3.11 11.18 -4.68
CA PRO A 193 -2.88 9.81 -5.07
C PRO A 193 -4.09 9.29 -5.84
N PRO A 194 -3.88 8.45 -6.87
CA PRO A 194 -5.00 7.92 -7.64
C PRO A 194 -5.95 7.17 -6.72
N ALA A 195 -7.25 7.47 -6.83
CA ALA A 195 -8.28 6.77 -6.08
C ALA A 195 -8.23 5.26 -6.39
N LEU A 196 -8.46 4.45 -5.35
CA LEU A 196 -8.53 3.01 -5.50
C LEU A 196 -9.70 2.63 -6.40
N THR A 197 -9.50 1.60 -7.22
CA THR A 197 -10.60 0.94 -7.92
C THR A 197 -11.39 0.07 -6.94
N LEU A 198 -12.67 -0.19 -7.21
CA LEU A 198 -13.49 -1.10 -6.39
C LEU A 198 -12.84 -2.49 -6.23
N ALA A 199 -12.17 -2.99 -7.27
CA ALA A 199 -11.45 -4.26 -7.20
C ALA A 199 -10.30 -4.22 -6.19
N GLN A 200 -9.54 -3.12 -6.18
CA GLN A 200 -8.45 -2.89 -5.21
C GLN A 200 -8.98 -2.74 -3.79
N GLU A 201 -10.09 -2.01 -3.60
CA GLU A 201 -10.73 -1.87 -2.29
C GLU A 201 -11.15 -3.23 -1.73
N ASN A 202 -11.83 -4.05 -2.54
CA ASN A 202 -12.30 -5.37 -2.12
C ASN A 202 -11.14 -6.29 -1.71
N VAL A 203 -10.08 -6.38 -2.50
CA VAL A 203 -8.93 -7.26 -2.18
C VAL A 203 -8.17 -6.78 -0.95
N ILE A 204 -8.08 -5.46 -0.72
CA ILE A 204 -7.48 -4.91 0.51
C ILE A 204 -8.34 -5.28 1.72
N GLU A 205 -9.65 -5.09 1.63
CA GLU A 205 -10.58 -5.41 2.72
C GLU A 205 -10.50 -6.91 3.07
N GLU A 206 -10.52 -7.78 2.07
CA GLU A 206 -10.44 -9.22 2.29
C GLU A 206 -9.08 -9.64 2.85
N ALA A 207 -7.97 -9.05 2.36
CA ALA A 207 -6.64 -9.28 2.91
C ALA A 207 -6.58 -8.92 4.41
N GLN A 208 -7.18 -7.80 4.80
CA GLN A 208 -7.27 -7.38 6.20
C GLN A 208 -8.12 -8.36 7.02
N GLN A 209 -9.27 -8.77 6.51
CA GLN A 209 -10.13 -9.75 7.19
C GLN A 209 -9.41 -11.08 7.44
N TYR A 210 -8.59 -11.54 6.50
CA TYR A 210 -7.81 -12.75 6.68
C TYR A 210 -6.80 -12.64 7.83
N VAL A 211 -5.98 -11.58 7.85
CA VAL A 211 -4.99 -11.39 8.92
C VAL A 211 -5.61 -11.07 10.27
N ASP A 212 -6.81 -10.48 10.30
CA ASP A 212 -7.53 -10.19 11.54
C ASP A 212 -8.07 -11.47 12.22
N VAL A 213 -8.35 -12.52 11.44
CA VAL A 213 -8.96 -13.76 11.93
C VAL A 213 -7.91 -14.84 12.20
N MET A 214 -6.83 -14.89 11.44
CA MET A 214 -5.75 -15.87 11.62
C MET A 214 -4.40 -15.32 11.16
N ALA A 215 -3.33 -15.90 11.71
CA ALA A 215 -1.99 -15.45 11.41
C ALA A 215 -1.56 -15.90 10.01
N PHE A 216 -1.04 -14.97 9.21
CA PHE A 216 -0.52 -15.25 7.86
C PHE A 216 0.91 -14.76 7.68
N SER A 217 1.71 -15.53 6.93
CA SER A 217 2.87 -14.95 6.27
C SER A 217 2.44 -14.15 5.05
N ARG A 218 3.32 -13.26 4.57
CA ARG A 218 3.07 -12.52 3.32
C ARG A 218 2.76 -13.46 2.15
N GLN A 219 3.51 -14.56 2.03
CA GLN A 219 3.28 -15.56 0.98
C GLN A 219 1.99 -16.34 1.23
N GLY A 220 1.72 -16.75 2.47
CA GLY A 220 0.48 -17.46 2.80
C GLY A 220 -0.77 -16.62 2.51
N LEU A 221 -0.72 -15.30 2.77
CA LEU A 221 -1.82 -14.39 2.44
C LEU A 221 -1.97 -14.22 0.93
N PHE A 222 -0.86 -14.09 0.18
CA PHE A 222 -0.89 -14.08 -1.28
C PHE A 222 -1.56 -15.35 -1.84
N ASP A 223 -1.11 -16.51 -1.37
CA ASP A 223 -1.63 -17.81 -1.82
C ASP A 223 -3.12 -17.95 -1.46
N GLN A 224 -3.54 -17.45 -0.30
CA GLN A 224 -4.94 -17.46 0.12
C GLN A 224 -5.81 -16.54 -0.76
N LEU A 225 -5.35 -15.33 -1.07
CA LEU A 225 -6.08 -14.38 -1.91
C LEU A 225 -6.21 -14.88 -3.36
N THR A 226 -5.21 -15.59 -3.88
CA THR A 226 -5.18 -16.09 -5.27
C THR A 226 -5.77 -17.51 -5.42
N SER A 227 -6.04 -18.20 -4.32
CA SER A 227 -6.57 -19.56 -4.32
C SER A 227 -7.97 -19.66 -4.93
N GLU A 228 -8.19 -20.72 -5.72
CA GLU A 228 -9.52 -21.15 -6.22
C GLU A 228 -10.54 -21.46 -5.10
N TYR A 229 -10.07 -21.60 -3.85
CA TYR A 229 -10.91 -21.85 -2.68
C TYR A 229 -10.89 -20.67 -1.68
N GLY A 230 -10.23 -19.57 -2.03
CA GLY A 230 -10.07 -18.38 -1.21
C GLY A 230 -10.67 -17.17 -1.91
N GLY A 231 -9.82 -16.16 -2.19
CA GLY A 231 -10.27 -14.90 -2.78
C GLY A 231 -10.44 -14.92 -4.31
N GLU A 232 -9.83 -15.89 -5.01
CA GLU A 232 -9.84 -15.97 -6.49
C GLU A 232 -9.36 -14.68 -7.21
N TYR A 233 -8.55 -13.86 -6.54
CA TYR A 233 -8.01 -12.62 -7.13
C TYR A 233 -6.87 -12.91 -8.11
N GLU A 234 -6.68 -12.01 -9.07
CA GLU A 234 -5.50 -12.01 -9.93
C GLU A 234 -4.24 -11.66 -9.11
N ASP A 235 -3.10 -12.27 -9.46
CA ASP A 235 -1.81 -12.04 -8.78
C ASP A 235 -1.48 -10.56 -8.58
N LYS A 236 -1.78 -9.71 -9.57
CA LYS A 236 -1.50 -8.27 -9.51
C LYS A 236 -2.33 -7.56 -8.43
N ASP A 237 -3.56 -8.01 -8.18
CA ASP A 237 -4.47 -7.37 -7.23
C ASP A 237 -4.15 -7.86 -5.81
N ALA A 238 -3.83 -9.16 -5.66
CA ALA A 238 -3.33 -9.70 -4.40
C ALA A 238 -2.01 -9.04 -3.97
N GLU A 239 -1.04 -8.90 -4.88
CA GLU A 239 0.22 -8.21 -4.59
C GLU A 239 0.00 -6.73 -4.25
N PHE A 240 -0.92 -6.06 -4.95
CA PHE A 240 -1.32 -4.69 -4.61
C PHE A 240 -1.84 -4.58 -3.17
N ALA A 241 -2.71 -5.49 -2.73
CA ALA A 241 -3.22 -5.50 -1.36
C ALA A 241 -2.09 -5.67 -0.33
N LEU A 242 -1.15 -6.59 -0.57
CA LEU A 242 -0.02 -6.83 0.34
C LEU A 242 0.85 -5.58 0.50
N VAL A 243 1.19 -4.94 -0.62
CA VAL A 243 1.97 -3.69 -0.59
C VAL A 243 1.18 -2.59 0.11
N TYR A 244 -0.12 -2.47 -0.15
CA TYR A 244 -0.97 -1.49 0.51
C TYR A 244 -0.99 -1.69 2.04
N LEU A 245 -1.16 -2.93 2.51
CA LEU A 245 -1.12 -3.25 3.95
C LEU A 245 0.24 -2.91 4.57
N GLU A 246 1.34 -3.16 3.86
CA GLU A 246 2.71 -2.84 4.31
C GLU A 246 2.96 -1.33 4.40
N ASP A 247 2.64 -0.59 3.34
CA ASP A 247 2.88 0.86 3.23
C ASP A 247 2.05 1.64 4.24
N ASN A 248 0.83 1.19 4.49
CA ASN A 248 -0.07 1.78 5.48
C ASN A 248 0.15 1.24 6.90
N LYS A 249 1.15 0.38 7.12
CA LYS A 249 1.49 -0.22 8.42
C LYS A 249 0.29 -0.94 9.07
N LEU A 250 -0.59 -1.49 8.25
CA LEU A 250 -1.77 -2.24 8.68
C LEU A 250 -1.42 -3.69 9.06
N VAL A 251 -0.27 -4.18 8.61
CA VAL A 251 0.23 -5.53 8.95
C VAL A 251 1.65 -5.46 9.50
N ASN A 252 1.96 -6.37 10.43
CA ASN A 252 3.32 -6.58 10.91
C ASN A 252 3.68 -8.06 10.83
N TRP A 253 4.37 -8.46 9.77
CA TRP A 253 4.70 -9.86 9.51
C TRP A 253 5.54 -10.55 10.58
N LYS A 254 6.27 -9.81 11.42
CA LYS A 254 6.96 -10.39 12.57
C LYS A 254 5.97 -10.72 13.68
N LYS A 255 4.96 -9.88 13.90
CA LYS A 255 3.86 -10.12 14.83
C LYS A 255 3.01 -11.32 14.36
N GLU A 256 2.66 -11.36 13.08
CA GLU A 256 1.98 -12.51 12.48
C GLU A 256 2.73 -13.83 12.71
N ALA A 257 4.06 -13.83 12.57
CA ALA A 257 4.87 -15.02 12.82
C ALA A 257 4.84 -15.47 14.29
N VAL A 258 4.80 -14.52 15.23
CA VAL A 258 4.66 -14.82 16.67
C VAL A 258 3.29 -15.44 16.94
N GLU A 259 2.23 -14.84 16.41
CA GLU A 259 0.86 -15.35 16.57
C GLU A 259 0.70 -16.75 15.96
N ALA A 260 1.29 -17.01 14.78
CA ALA A 260 1.32 -18.34 14.19
C ALA A 260 2.07 -19.35 15.07
N ALA A 261 3.20 -18.94 15.66
CA ALA A 261 3.98 -19.80 16.56
C ALA A 261 3.20 -20.16 17.83
N GLU A 262 2.51 -19.19 18.42
CA GLU A 262 1.62 -19.38 19.57
C GLU A 262 0.48 -20.34 19.23
N GLN A 263 -0.21 -20.13 18.11
CA GLN A 263 -1.30 -21.00 17.65
C GLN A 263 -0.86 -22.46 17.44
N TYR A 264 0.34 -22.67 16.87
CA TYR A 264 0.91 -24.01 16.73
C TYR A 264 1.19 -24.66 18.09
N LEU A 265 1.77 -23.89 19.02
CA LEU A 265 2.10 -24.37 20.37
C LEU A 265 0.85 -24.66 21.23
N ASP A 266 -0.22 -23.90 21.04
CA ASP A 266 -1.51 -24.13 21.69
C ASP A 266 -2.16 -25.45 21.25
N THR A 267 -1.92 -25.85 20.00
CA THR A 267 -2.48 -27.09 19.44
C THR A 267 -1.64 -28.31 19.79
N MET A 268 -0.31 -28.20 19.73
CA MET A 268 0.61 -29.28 20.06
C MET A 268 2.00 -28.79 20.47
N SER A 269 2.73 -29.64 21.21
CA SER A 269 4.10 -29.30 21.61
C SER A 269 5.09 -29.44 20.45
N PHE A 270 5.97 -28.45 20.32
CA PHE A 270 7.10 -28.48 19.39
C PHE A 270 8.42 -28.41 20.15
N SER A 271 9.50 -28.87 19.52
CA SER A 271 10.86 -28.41 19.83
C SER A 271 11.15 -27.11 19.08
N ARG A 272 12.21 -26.39 19.48
CA ARG A 272 12.69 -25.19 18.76
C ARG A 272 12.81 -25.40 17.26
N ASP A 273 13.55 -26.45 16.86
CA ASP A 273 13.87 -26.69 15.46
C ASP A 273 12.64 -27.16 14.68
N SER A 274 11.79 -28.00 15.28
CA SER A 274 10.53 -28.39 14.61
C SER A 274 9.55 -27.24 14.45
N LEU A 275 9.52 -26.28 15.40
CA LEU A 275 8.68 -25.09 15.26
C LEU A 275 9.23 -24.15 14.19
N TYR A 276 10.56 -24.00 14.12
CA TYR A 276 11.22 -23.28 13.04
C TYR A 276 10.85 -23.87 11.67
N ASP A 277 10.98 -25.19 11.52
CA ASP A 277 10.66 -25.90 10.29
C ASP A 277 9.17 -25.73 9.95
N GLN A 278 8.28 -25.80 10.94
CA GLN A 278 6.84 -25.60 10.73
C GLN A 278 6.51 -24.17 10.25
N LEU A 279 7.11 -23.14 10.86
CA LEU A 279 6.89 -21.74 10.49
C LEU A 279 7.43 -21.42 9.09
N THR A 280 8.51 -22.08 8.67
CA THR A 280 9.18 -21.80 7.39
C THR A 280 8.78 -22.76 6.25
N SER A 281 8.07 -23.84 6.55
CA SER A 281 7.64 -24.85 5.59
C SER A 281 6.72 -24.28 4.52
N GLU A 282 6.91 -24.73 3.27
CA GLU A 282 6.02 -24.46 2.12
C GLU A 282 4.58 -24.93 2.34
N TYR A 283 4.38 -25.95 3.20
CA TYR A 283 3.05 -26.46 3.56
C TYR A 283 2.63 -26.05 4.98
N GLY A 284 3.37 -25.12 5.60
CA GLY A 284 3.17 -24.65 6.96
C GLY A 284 2.94 -23.14 6.98
N GLY A 285 3.75 -22.43 7.77
CA GLY A 285 3.59 -20.98 7.94
C GLY A 285 4.11 -20.15 6.76
N GLN A 286 5.03 -20.67 5.93
CA GLN A 286 5.68 -19.95 4.82
C GLN A 286 6.34 -18.61 5.23
N PHE A 287 6.66 -18.44 6.52
CA PHE A 287 7.36 -17.24 7.01
C PHE A 287 8.81 -17.25 6.55
N THR A 288 9.37 -16.05 6.38
CA THR A 288 10.81 -15.92 6.15
C THR A 288 11.58 -16.41 7.38
N LYS A 289 12.81 -16.89 7.16
CA LYS A 289 13.70 -17.34 8.25
C LYS A 289 13.82 -16.31 9.38
N LYS A 290 13.94 -15.02 9.04
CA LYS A 290 14.05 -13.92 10.02
C LYS A 290 12.78 -13.75 10.85
N GLN A 291 11.61 -13.93 10.25
CA GLN A 291 10.32 -13.86 10.97
C GLN A 291 10.16 -15.08 11.89
N ALA A 292 10.47 -16.28 11.41
CA ALA A 292 10.45 -17.49 12.22
C ALA A 292 11.43 -17.42 13.40
N GLU A 293 12.67 -16.98 13.18
CA GLU A 293 13.65 -16.75 14.27
C GLU A 293 13.15 -15.74 15.30
N HIS A 294 12.50 -14.67 14.85
CA HIS A 294 11.89 -13.69 15.74
C HIS A 294 10.77 -14.31 16.58
N ALA A 295 9.89 -15.09 15.94
CA ALA A 295 8.79 -15.78 16.60
C ALA A 295 9.28 -16.78 17.65
N LEU A 296 10.27 -17.62 17.32
CA LEU A 296 10.89 -18.57 18.26
C LEU A 296 11.38 -17.87 19.52
N LYS A 297 12.11 -16.77 19.35
CA LYS A 297 12.61 -15.98 20.48
C LYS A 297 11.47 -15.43 21.33
N ALA A 298 10.40 -14.95 20.69
CA ALA A 298 9.24 -14.39 21.39
C ALA A 298 8.50 -15.45 22.23
N VAL A 299 8.37 -16.68 21.72
CA VAL A 299 7.69 -17.78 22.41
C VAL A 299 8.60 -18.59 23.36
N GLY A 300 9.84 -18.13 23.57
CA GLY A 300 10.72 -18.63 24.64
C GLY A 300 11.83 -19.62 24.23
N TYR A 301 12.22 -19.65 22.95
CA TYR A 301 13.36 -20.44 22.44
C TYR A 301 14.65 -19.66 22.19
#